data_AF-A0A7W8V956-F1
#
_entry.id   AF-A0A7W8V956-F1
#
_cell.length_a   1.000
_cell.length_b   1.000
_cell.length_c   1.000
_cell.angle_alpha   90.00
_cell.angle_beta   90.00
_cell.angle_gamma   90.00
#
_symmetry.space_group_name_H-M   'P 1'
#
loop_
_entity.id
_entity.type
_entity.pdbx_description
1 polymer ?
#
loop_
_entity_poly.entity_id
_entity_poly.type
_entity_poly.pdbx_seq_one_letter_code
_entity_poly.pdbx_strand_id
1 'polypeptide(L)' 'LVHGSVQHERAEVDRTTLVYRDPLTHTTRIVRVQDQL' A
#
# COMPACT_ATOMS: atom_id res chain seq x y z
N LEU A 1 -6.05 4.12 -4.76
CA LEU A 1 -5.03 4.55 -3.78
C LEU A 1 -5.54 4.01 -2.45
N VAL A 2 -4.81 3.05 -1.87
CA VAL A 2 -5.25 2.32 -0.67
C VAL A 2 -4.48 2.90 0.50
N HIS A 3 -5.21 3.44 1.47
CA HIS A 3 -4.66 3.90 2.74
C HIS A 3 -4.81 2.79 3.77
N GLY A 4 -3.75 2.51 4.51
CA GLY A 4 -3.79 1.64 5.66
C GLY A 4 -2.71 2.04 6.66
N SER A 5 -3.03 2.01 7.95
CA SER A 5 -2.01 2.17 8.98
C SER A 5 -1.31 0.83 9.20
N VAL A 6 0.02 0.87 9.25
CA VAL A 6 0.84 -0.30 9.58
C VAL A 6 1.48 -0.04 10.94
N GLN A 7 1.11 -0.85 11.92
CA GLN A 7 1.73 -0.83 13.23
C GLN A 7 3.07 -1.58 13.15
N HIS A 8 4.16 -0.90 13.49
CA HIS A 8 5.48 -1.50 13.64
C HIS A 8 6.06 -1.15 15.00
N GLU A 9 6.25 -2.16 15.85
CA GLU A 9 6.73 -2.02 17.23
C GLU A 9 5.81 -1.12 18.11
N ARG A 10 6.20 0.15 18.34
CA ARG A 10 5.40 1.17 19.07
C ARG A 10 5.06 2.38 18.19
N ALA A 11 5.36 2.32 16.89
CA ALA A 11 5.12 3.38 15.94
C ALA A 11 3.97 3.00 14.99
N GLU A 12 3.01 3.89 14.86
CA GLU A 12 1.99 3.83 13.81
C GLU A 12 2.53 4.54 12.58
N VAL A 13 2.70 3.81 11.49
CA VAL A 13 3.13 4.38 10.21
C VAL A 13 1.92 4.45 9.30
N ASP A 14 1.56 5.66 8.89
CA ASP A 14 0.56 5.86 7.85
C ASP A 14 1.16 5.45 6.50
N ARG A 15 0.63 4.36 5.94
CA ARG A 15 1.08 3.79 4.67
C ARG A 15 0.05 4.04 3.58
N THR A 16 0.50 4.68 2.52
CA THR A 16 -0.24 4.87 1.28
C THR A 16 0.31 3.93 0.21
N THR A 17 -0.54 3.07 -0.35
CA THR A 17 -0.15 2.17 -1.45
C THR A 17 -0.89 2.50 -2.74
N LEU A 18 -0.14 2.55 -3.85
CA LEU A 18 -0.71 2.55 -5.19
C LEU A 18 -0.80 1.11 -5.67
N VAL A 19 -2.02 0.70 -6.01
CA VAL A 19 -2.32 -0.64 -6.48
C VAL A 19 -2.68 -0.56 -7.96
N TYR A 20 -2.02 -1.37 -8.76
CA TYR A 20 -2.37 -1.60 -10.15
C TYR A 20 -3.12 -2.93 -10.26
N ARG A 21 -4.24 -2.91 -10.99
CA ARG A 21 -4.99 -4.12 -11.34
C ARG A 21 -4.80 -4.40 -12.81
N ASP A 22 -4.21 -5.56 -13.10
CA ASP A 22 -4.03 -6.05 -14.45
C ASP A 22 -5.38 -6.59 -14.98
N PRO A 23 -5.96 -5.98 -16.02
CA PRO A 23 -7.25 -6.40 -16.57
C PRO A 23 -7.16 -7.71 -17.37
N LEU A 24 -5.98 -8.07 -17.86
CA LEU A 24 -5.77 -9.29 -18.65
C LEU A 24 -5.62 -10.51 -17.73
N THR A 25 -4.85 -10.36 -16.66
CA THR A 25 -4.54 -11.48 -15.74
C THR A 25 -5.34 -11.46 -14.45
N HIS A 26 -6.25 -10.50 -14.28
CA HIS A 26 -7.01 -10.27 -13.05
C HIS A 26 -6.15 -10.19 -11.78
N THR A 27 -4.86 -9.91 -11.94
CA THR A 27 -3.88 -9.89 -10.85
C THR A 27 -3.79 -8.49 -10.28
N THR A 28 -3.64 -8.41 -8.96
CA THR A 28 -3.43 -7.16 -8.24
C THR A 28 -1.96 -7.05 -7.84
N ARG A 29 -1.31 -5.93 -8.13
CA ARG A 29 0.10 -5.69 -7.76
C ARG A 29 0.26 -4.32 -7.11
N ILE A 30 1.09 -4.25 -6.09
CA ILE A 30 1.51 -2.99 -5.49
C ILE A 30 2.59 -2.39 -6.39
N VAL A 31 2.40 -1.16 -6.85
CA VAL A 31 3.35 -0.50 -7.77
C VAL A 31 4.03 0.71 -7.15
N ARG A 32 3.51 1.21 -6.02
CA ARG A 32 4.18 2.21 -5.20
C ARG A 32 3.75 2.06 -3.75
N VAL A 33 4.70 2.27 -2.84
CA VAL A 33 4.47 2.43 -1.42
C VAL A 33 5.03 3.78 -1.00
N GLN A 34 4.28 4.51 -0.19
CA GLN A 34 4.72 5.74 0.43
C GLN A 34 4.36 5.67 1.91
N ASP A 35 5.38 5.73 2.75
CA ASP A 35 5.27 5.74 4.20
C ASP A 35 5.47 7.18 4.68
N GLN A 36 4.65 7.60 5.64
CA GLN A 36 4.78 8.90 6.30
C GLN A 36 5.23 8.66 7.74
N LEU A 37 6.40 9.21 8.10
CA LEU A 37 7.01 9.16 9.44
C LEU A 37 6.58 10.35 10.29
#